data_AF-A0A3M2DWM9-F1
#
_entry.id   AF-A0A3M2DWM9-F1
#
_cell.length_a   1.000
_cell.length_b   1.000
_cell.length_c   1.000
_cell.angle_alpha   90.00
_cell.angle_beta   90.00
_cell.angle_gamma   90.00
#
_symmetry.space_group_name_H-M   'P 1'
#
loop_
_entity.id
_entity.type
_entity.pdbx_description
1 polymer ?
#
loop_
_entity_poly.entity_id
_entity_poly.type
_entity_poly.pdbx_seq_one_letter_code
_entity_poly.pdbx_strand_id
1 'polypeptide(L)'
;MFITDALTFREFAMAEDLPLATLHTAVLEFLQGREDAILFGAQAVNAYVDDPRMTQDVDLLSSRAAELAEELRTYLHQRFHIVLRVRRVADGPGYRLFQVRKSGNRHLVDIHQVENLPGSQRIAQILVLTPEELIASKVLAYHRRRGQPKSGTDWRDLALLLLRFPELKQREGPVAERL
;
A
#
# COMPACT_ATOMS: atom_id res chain seq x y z
N MET A 1 9.24 -12.09 10.84
CA MET A 1 10.36 -11.19 10.52
C MET A 1 9.92 -10.39 9.29
N PHE A 2 9.50 -9.14 9.47
CA PHE A 2 9.01 -8.33 8.33
C PHE A 2 10.19 -7.86 7.50
N ILE A 3 10.19 -8.16 6.20
CA ILE A 3 11.26 -7.77 5.28
C ILE A 3 11.09 -6.29 4.95
N THR A 4 11.65 -5.41 5.77
CA THR A 4 11.69 -3.96 5.49
C THR A 4 12.88 -3.55 4.64
N ASP A 5 13.89 -4.42 4.48
CA ASP A 5 15.19 -4.08 3.87
C ASP A 5 15.41 -4.74 2.49
N ALA A 6 14.34 -5.12 1.80
CA ALA A 6 14.47 -5.72 0.47
C ALA A 6 14.93 -4.67 -0.56
N LEU A 7 16.16 -4.80 -1.02
CA LEU A 7 16.74 -4.03 -2.13
C LEU A 7 16.42 -4.74 -3.45
N THR A 8 15.92 -4.02 -4.46
CA THR A 8 15.79 -4.62 -5.80
C THR A 8 17.17 -4.74 -6.45
N PHE A 9 17.37 -5.75 -7.30
CA PHE A 9 18.63 -5.87 -8.05
C PHE A 9 18.95 -4.63 -8.89
N ARG A 10 17.91 -3.94 -9.39
CA ARG A 10 18.07 -2.66 -10.09
C ARG A 10 18.66 -1.58 -9.20
N GLU A 11 18.18 -1.44 -7.96
CA GLU A 11 18.71 -0.43 -7.04
C GLU A 11 20.15 -0.74 -6.61
N PHE A 12 20.48 -2.03 -6.44
CA PHE A 12 21.86 -2.46 -6.22
C PHE A 12 22.76 -2.09 -7.41
N ALA A 13 22.37 -2.49 -8.62
CA ALA A 13 23.15 -2.26 -9.83
C ALA A 13 23.34 -0.76 -10.15
N MET A 14 22.36 0.07 -9.79
CA MET A 14 22.39 1.51 -10.01
C MET A 14 22.98 2.30 -8.84
N ALA A 15 23.42 1.61 -7.77
CA ALA A 15 23.90 2.22 -6.53
C ALA A 15 22.95 3.33 -6.03
N GLU A 16 21.68 3.00 -5.89
CA GLU A 16 20.65 3.97 -5.49
C GLU A 16 20.94 4.50 -4.07
N ASP A 17 21.22 5.80 -3.96
CA ASP A 17 21.53 6.46 -2.68
C ASP A 17 20.40 6.34 -1.65
N LEU A 18 19.15 6.29 -2.13
CA LEU A 18 17.97 6.14 -1.29
C LEU A 18 17.08 4.99 -1.79
N PRO A 19 17.33 3.76 -1.29
CA PRO A 19 16.55 2.59 -1.65
C PRO A 19 15.06 2.71 -1.29
N LEU A 20 14.21 1.96 -1.99
CA LEU A 20 12.76 1.92 -1.79
C LEU A 20 12.42 1.45 -0.40
N ALA A 21 13.13 0.41 0.06
CA ALA A 21 13.05 -0.13 1.39
C ALA A 21 13.12 0.97 2.46
N THR A 22 14.14 1.84 2.37
CA THR A 22 14.33 2.97 3.29
C THR A 22 13.14 3.94 3.28
N LEU A 23 12.61 4.25 2.09
CA LEU A 23 11.45 5.13 1.96
C LEU A 23 10.17 4.47 2.50
N HIS A 24 9.95 3.19 2.19
CA HIS A 24 8.80 2.43 2.70
C HIS A 24 8.84 2.31 4.22
N THR A 25 10.01 2.04 4.81
CA THR A 25 10.18 2.03 6.27
C THR A 25 9.77 3.37 6.89
N ALA A 26 10.23 4.49 6.33
CA ALA A 26 9.85 5.81 6.82
C ALA A 26 8.35 6.08 6.67
N VAL A 27 7.71 5.63 5.58
CA VAL A 27 6.25 5.71 5.43
C VAL A 27 5.54 4.89 6.51
N LEU A 28 5.98 3.66 6.79
CA LEU A 28 5.38 2.82 7.83
C LEU A 28 5.58 3.42 9.23
N GLU A 29 6.75 3.98 9.53
CA GLU A 29 7.01 4.72 10.77
C GLU A 29 6.08 5.95 10.91
N PHE A 30 5.85 6.69 9.82
CA PHE A 30 4.91 7.82 9.81
C PHE A 30 3.47 7.39 10.13
N LEU A 31 3.09 6.16 9.80
CA LEU A 31 1.75 5.63 10.07
C LEU A 31 1.57 5.12 11.51
N GLN A 32 2.66 4.90 12.26
CA GLN A 32 2.57 4.36 13.61
C GLN A 32 1.76 5.29 14.52
N GLY A 33 0.76 4.72 15.20
CA GLY A 33 -0.11 5.45 16.13
C GLY A 33 -1.16 6.33 15.46
N ARG A 34 -1.19 6.45 14.14
CA ARG A 34 -2.24 7.21 13.43
C ARG A 34 -3.58 6.47 13.48
N GLU A 35 -4.65 7.26 13.39
CA GLU A 35 -6.04 6.79 13.37
C GLU A 35 -6.79 7.20 12.09
N ASP A 36 -6.16 8.04 11.26
CA ASP A 36 -6.73 8.66 10.07
C ASP A 36 -6.21 8.05 8.75
N ALA A 37 -5.39 7.00 8.82
CA ALA A 37 -4.78 6.34 7.69
C ALA A 37 -4.74 4.82 7.87
N ILE A 38 -5.25 4.07 6.89
CA ILE A 38 -5.22 2.60 6.88
C ILE A 38 -4.30 2.12 5.76
N LEU A 39 -3.36 1.25 6.11
CA LEU A 39 -2.54 0.52 5.16
C LEU A 39 -3.39 -0.55 4.45
N PHE A 40 -3.41 -0.52 3.12
CA PHE A 40 -4.06 -1.55 2.29
C PHE A 40 -3.13 -2.03 1.17
N GLY A 41 -3.69 -2.76 0.20
CA GLY A 41 -2.96 -3.15 -1.00
C GLY A 41 -1.86 -4.17 -0.71
N ALA A 42 -0.75 -4.07 -1.43
CA ALA A 42 0.30 -5.09 -1.40
C ALA A 42 1.02 -5.20 -0.04
N GLN A 43 1.29 -4.06 0.61
CA GLN A 43 1.96 -4.09 1.91
C GLN A 43 1.06 -4.58 3.05
N ALA A 44 -0.25 -4.35 2.96
CA ALA A 44 -1.19 -4.96 3.89
C ALA A 44 -1.22 -6.49 3.76
N VAL A 45 -1.11 -7.04 2.53
CA VAL A 45 -1.03 -8.50 2.32
C VAL A 45 0.21 -9.06 3.05
N ASN A 46 1.35 -8.40 2.92
CA ASN A 46 2.60 -8.81 3.57
C ASN A 46 2.52 -8.81 5.11
N ALA A 47 1.54 -8.11 5.71
CA ALA A 47 1.32 -8.16 7.16
C ALA A 47 0.69 -9.49 7.63
N TYR A 48 0.08 -10.26 6.72
CA TYR A 48 -0.70 -11.46 7.05
C TYR A 48 -0.11 -12.77 6.57
N VAL A 49 0.77 -12.75 5.57
CA VAL A 49 1.27 -13.95 4.89
C VAL A 49 2.75 -14.21 5.21
N ASP A 50 3.13 -15.49 5.24
CA ASP A 50 4.51 -15.89 5.55
C ASP A 50 5.48 -15.69 4.37
N ASP A 51 4.96 -15.60 3.14
CA ASP A 51 5.71 -15.36 1.90
C ASP A 51 5.50 -13.94 1.35
N PRO A 52 6.00 -12.89 2.04
CA PRO A 52 5.83 -11.52 1.61
C PRO A 52 6.53 -11.28 0.26
N ARG A 53 6.01 -10.33 -0.53
CA ARG A 53 6.66 -9.89 -1.77
C ARG A 53 7.07 -8.44 -1.70
N MET A 54 8.07 -8.07 -2.50
CA MET A 54 8.38 -6.67 -2.75
C MET A 54 7.21 -5.95 -3.42
N THR A 55 7.07 -4.67 -3.09
CA THR A 55 6.07 -3.75 -3.67
C THR A 55 6.80 -2.52 -4.19
N GLN A 56 6.24 -1.85 -5.20
CA GLN A 56 6.84 -0.63 -5.76
C GLN A 56 6.38 0.63 -5.03
N ASP A 57 5.26 0.53 -4.32
CA ASP A 57 4.52 1.61 -3.67
C ASP A 57 3.86 1.10 -2.38
N VAL A 58 3.42 2.05 -1.57
CA VAL A 58 2.57 1.86 -0.38
C VAL A 58 1.19 2.43 -0.67
N ASP A 59 0.15 1.64 -0.41
CA ASP A 59 -1.24 2.04 -0.66
C ASP A 59 -1.93 2.39 0.68
N LEU A 60 -2.54 3.57 0.77
CA LEU A 60 -3.21 4.09 1.97
C LEU A 60 -4.67 4.49 1.70
N LEU A 61 -5.57 4.25 2.66
CA LEU A 61 -6.93 4.81 2.68
C LEU A 61 -7.00 5.91 3.75
N SER A 62 -7.65 7.02 3.45
CA SER A 62 -7.87 8.11 4.41
C SER A 62 -9.15 8.89 4.11
N SER A 63 -9.80 9.39 5.16
CA SER A 63 -10.89 10.37 5.04
C SER A 63 -10.41 11.82 4.86
N ARG A 64 -9.10 12.06 4.96
CA ARG A 64 -8.42 13.35 4.79
C ARG A 64 -7.21 13.19 3.87
N ALA A 65 -7.41 12.57 2.72
CA ALA A 65 -6.32 12.12 1.86
C ALA A 65 -5.43 13.27 1.35
N ALA A 66 -6.01 14.46 1.14
CA ALA A 66 -5.28 15.64 0.70
C ALA A 66 -4.28 16.11 1.76
N GLU A 67 -4.74 16.26 3.00
CA GLU A 67 -3.94 16.68 4.14
C GLU A 67 -2.88 15.64 4.46
N LEU A 68 -3.25 14.35 4.50
CA LEU A 68 -2.32 13.25 4.74
C LEU A 68 -1.19 13.22 3.70
N ALA A 69 -1.51 13.49 2.42
CA ALA A 69 -0.51 13.53 1.35
C ALA A 69 0.53 14.65 1.57
N GLU A 70 0.10 15.83 2.00
CA GLU A 70 0.99 16.97 2.27
C GLU A 70 1.79 16.79 3.56
N GLU A 71 1.19 16.22 4.60
CA GLU A 71 1.89 15.85 5.85
C GLU A 71 2.99 14.83 5.56
N LEU A 72 2.68 13.77 4.80
CA LEU A 72 3.64 12.75 4.42
C LEU A 72 4.75 13.31 3.50
N ARG A 73 4.38 14.19 2.55
CA ARG A 73 5.35 14.91 1.71
C ARG A 73 6.34 15.69 2.58
N THR A 74 5.83 16.43 3.56
CA THR A 74 6.63 17.26 4.48
C THR A 74 7.55 16.40 5.32
N TYR A 75 7.02 15.34 5.92
CA TYR A 75 7.79 14.39 6.73
C TYR A 75 8.96 13.77 5.96
N LEU A 76 8.70 13.22 4.77
CA LEU A 76 9.75 12.59 3.95
C LEU A 76 10.75 13.61 3.41
N HIS A 77 10.29 14.83 3.07
CA HIS A 77 11.18 15.91 2.65
C HIS A 77 12.13 16.32 3.78
N GLN A 78 11.63 16.49 5.00
CA GLN A 78 12.44 16.87 6.15
C GLN A 78 13.44 15.77 6.52
N ARG A 79 13.02 14.51 6.46
CA ARG A 79 13.85 13.36 6.85
C ARG A 79 14.98 13.05 5.86
N PHE A 80 14.71 13.16 4.57
CA PHE A 80 15.65 12.71 3.53
C PHE A 80 16.17 13.83 2.63
N HIS A 81 15.69 15.07 2.80
CA HIS A 81 16.06 16.22 1.97
C HIS A 81 15.84 16.00 0.46
N ILE A 82 14.83 15.19 0.11
CA ILE A 82 14.49 14.86 -1.29
C ILE A 82 13.35 15.75 -1.81
N VAL A 83 13.31 15.93 -3.13
CA VAL A 83 12.21 16.65 -3.81
C VAL A 83 11.04 15.70 -4.02
N LEU A 84 9.89 16.06 -3.44
CA LEU A 84 8.65 15.30 -3.51
C LEU A 84 7.52 16.13 -4.12
N ARG A 85 6.62 15.48 -4.84
CA ARG A 85 5.42 16.10 -5.42
C ARG A 85 4.19 15.26 -5.13
N VAL A 86 3.13 15.93 -4.68
CA VAL A 86 1.78 15.37 -4.59
C VAL A 86 1.03 15.71 -5.88
N ARG A 87 0.28 14.75 -6.42
CA ARG A 87 -0.66 14.98 -7.53
C ARG A 87 -1.98 14.30 -7.24
N ARG A 88 -3.08 14.93 -7.64
CA ARG A 88 -4.37 14.27 -7.70
C ARG A 88 -4.37 13.24 -8.84
N VAL A 89 -4.96 12.06 -8.61
CA VAL A 89 -5.12 11.04 -9.64
C VAL A 89 -6.23 11.47 -10.60
N ALA A 90 -5.97 11.43 -11.91
CA ALA A 90 -6.85 12.01 -12.93
C ALA A 90 -8.28 11.44 -12.92
N ASP A 91 -8.42 10.15 -12.62
CA ASP A 91 -9.68 9.40 -12.72
C ASP A 91 -10.24 8.95 -11.36
N GLY A 92 -9.79 9.53 -10.23
CA GLY A 92 -10.25 9.08 -8.92
C GLY A 92 -10.09 10.08 -7.77
N PRO A 93 -10.82 9.87 -6.66
CA PRO A 93 -10.65 10.64 -5.44
C PRO A 93 -9.40 10.10 -4.73
N GLY A 94 -8.23 10.58 -5.11
CA GLY A 94 -6.97 10.12 -4.53
C GLY A 94 -5.79 11.00 -4.90
N TYR A 95 -4.71 10.80 -4.14
CA TYR A 95 -3.48 11.55 -4.22
C TYR A 95 -2.32 10.58 -4.38
N ARG A 96 -1.37 10.96 -5.22
CA ARG A 96 -0.16 10.20 -5.46
C ARG A 96 1.05 11.03 -5.06
N LEU A 97 1.91 10.45 -4.23
CA LEU A 97 3.18 11.02 -3.83
C LEU A 97 4.31 10.42 -4.68
N PHE A 98 5.11 11.30 -5.28
CA PHE A 98 6.27 10.92 -6.09
C PHE A 98 7.54 11.59 -5.58
N GLN A 99 8.65 10.86 -5.65
CA GLN A 99 9.99 11.44 -5.61
C GLN A 99 10.37 11.91 -7.01
N VAL A 100 10.78 13.17 -7.13
CA VAL A 100 11.27 13.75 -8.38
C VAL A 100 12.75 13.43 -8.50
N ARG A 101 13.13 12.76 -9.60
CA ARG A 101 14.53 12.41 -9.90
C ARG A 101 14.88 12.81 -11.33
N LYS A 102 16.18 12.95 -11.61
CA LYS A 102 16.70 13.20 -12.96
C LYS A 102 16.31 12.10 -13.95
N SER A 103 16.30 10.84 -13.49
CA SER A 103 15.94 9.65 -14.28
C SER A 103 14.42 9.46 -14.47
N GLY A 104 13.60 10.39 -14.00
CA GLY A 104 12.15 10.31 -14.01
C GLY A 104 11.55 10.19 -12.60
N ASN A 105 10.24 10.43 -12.50
CA ASN A 105 9.55 10.39 -11.22
C ASN A 105 9.43 8.95 -10.72
N ARG A 106 9.78 8.74 -9.45
CA ARG A 106 9.57 7.48 -8.75
C ARG A 106 8.27 7.55 -7.96
N HIS A 107 7.37 6.62 -8.20
CA HIS A 107 6.14 6.48 -7.42
C HIS A 107 6.46 5.93 -6.04
N LEU A 108 5.87 6.50 -4.98
CA LEU A 108 6.10 6.05 -3.60
C LEU A 108 4.81 5.63 -2.89
N VAL A 109 3.79 6.47 -2.92
CA VAL A 109 2.57 6.25 -2.13
C VAL A 109 1.34 6.66 -2.91
N ASP A 110 0.34 5.79 -2.93
CA ASP A 110 -1.03 6.10 -3.37
C ASP A 110 -1.92 6.26 -2.13
N ILE A 111 -2.64 7.38 -2.05
CA ILE A 111 -3.56 7.70 -0.96
C ILE A 111 -4.96 7.85 -1.54
N HIS A 112 -5.82 6.90 -1.22
CA HIS A 112 -7.19 6.84 -1.68
C HIS A 112 -8.09 7.57 -0.67
N GLN A 113 -8.87 8.52 -1.17
CA GLN A 113 -9.90 9.20 -0.37
C GLN A 113 -11.09 8.26 -0.18
N VAL A 114 -11.52 8.11 1.06
CA VAL A 114 -12.76 7.41 1.44
C VAL A 114 -13.62 8.32 2.31
N GLU A 115 -14.93 8.10 2.34
CA GLU A 115 -15.81 8.85 3.25
C GLU A 115 -15.66 8.34 4.68
N ASN A 116 -15.68 7.02 4.85
CA ASN A 116 -15.52 6.33 6.11
C ASN A 116 -14.37 5.33 6.02
N LEU A 117 -13.59 5.23 7.10
CA LEU A 117 -12.52 4.25 7.19
C LEU A 117 -13.13 2.84 7.31
N PRO A 118 -12.75 1.89 6.43
CA PRO A 118 -13.24 0.51 6.51
C PRO A 118 -12.68 -0.23 7.73
N GLY A 119 -13.20 -1.45 7.95
CA GLY A 119 -12.73 -2.32 9.03
C GLY A 119 -11.22 -2.53 9.00
N SER A 120 -10.54 -2.16 10.07
CA SER A 120 -9.08 -2.29 10.23
C SER A 120 -8.71 -2.86 11.59
N GLN A 121 -7.50 -3.38 11.69
CA GLN A 121 -6.90 -3.83 12.94
C GLN A 121 -5.49 -3.26 13.10
N ARG A 122 -5.03 -3.15 14.35
CA ARG A 122 -3.72 -2.59 14.66
C ARG A 122 -2.65 -3.67 14.63
N ILE A 123 -1.68 -3.53 13.72
CA ILE A 123 -0.51 -4.41 13.60
C ILE A 123 0.73 -3.52 13.62
N ALA A 124 1.67 -3.80 14.53
CA ALA A 124 2.86 -2.96 14.72
C ALA A 124 2.54 -1.45 14.87
N GLN A 125 1.46 -1.15 15.61
CA GLN A 125 0.91 0.20 15.82
C GLN A 125 0.33 0.90 14.58
N ILE A 126 0.27 0.24 13.44
CA ILE A 126 -0.30 0.75 12.19
C ILE A 126 -1.70 0.16 12.00
N LEU A 127 -2.68 0.97 11.56
CA LEU A 127 -3.96 0.44 11.13
C LEU A 127 -3.80 -0.27 9.78
N VAL A 128 -4.07 -1.57 9.75
CA VAL A 128 -4.02 -2.41 8.56
C VAL A 128 -5.43 -2.91 8.26
N LEU A 129 -5.81 -2.85 6.98
CA LEU A 129 -7.12 -3.32 6.53
C LEU A 129 -7.37 -4.77 6.99
N THR A 130 -8.56 -5.06 7.51
CA THR A 130 -8.92 -6.42 7.97
C THR A 130 -8.83 -7.43 6.82
N PRO A 131 -8.60 -8.74 7.09
CA PRO A 131 -8.48 -9.74 6.05
C PRO A 131 -9.67 -9.78 5.08
N GLU A 132 -10.91 -9.68 5.59
CA GLU A 132 -12.12 -9.71 4.78
C GLU A 132 -12.24 -8.49 3.84
N GLU A 133 -11.94 -7.29 4.33
CA GLU A 133 -11.87 -6.06 3.53
C GLU A 133 -10.74 -6.12 2.50
N LEU A 134 -9.57 -6.64 2.90
CA LEU A 134 -8.41 -6.76 2.03
C LEU A 134 -8.66 -7.77 0.90
N ILE A 135 -9.24 -8.93 1.20
CA ILE A 135 -9.65 -9.92 0.19
C ILE A 135 -10.68 -9.30 -0.76
N ALA A 136 -11.73 -8.65 -0.24
CA ALA A 136 -12.75 -8.00 -1.08
C ALA A 136 -12.12 -6.97 -2.04
N SER A 137 -11.24 -6.10 -1.52
CA SER A 137 -10.52 -5.12 -2.33
C SER A 137 -9.68 -5.77 -3.45
N LYS A 138 -9.06 -6.92 -3.17
CA LYS A 138 -8.24 -7.66 -4.12
C LYS A 138 -9.07 -8.36 -5.18
N VAL A 139 -10.25 -8.88 -4.83
CA VAL A 139 -11.21 -9.44 -5.80
C VAL A 139 -11.68 -8.34 -6.76
N LEU A 140 -12.08 -7.19 -6.24
CA LEU A 140 -12.50 -6.03 -7.05
C LEU A 140 -11.36 -5.57 -7.98
N ALA A 141 -10.14 -5.46 -7.46
CA ALA A 141 -8.97 -5.07 -8.25
C ALA A 141 -8.63 -6.10 -9.33
N TYR A 142 -8.64 -7.39 -9.00
CA TYR A 142 -8.42 -8.49 -9.93
C TYR A 142 -9.42 -8.44 -11.09
N HIS A 143 -10.71 -8.29 -10.77
CA HIS A 143 -11.77 -8.22 -11.77
C HIS A 143 -11.61 -7.01 -12.69
N ARG A 144 -11.39 -5.82 -12.11
CA ARG A 144 -11.21 -4.56 -12.88
C ARG A 144 -9.98 -4.58 -13.77
N ARG A 145 -8.92 -5.27 -13.37
CA ARG A 145 -7.63 -5.31 -14.09
C ARG A 145 -7.45 -6.54 -14.97
N ARG A 146 -8.52 -7.31 -15.22
CA ARG A 146 -8.46 -8.54 -16.00
C ARG A 146 -7.81 -8.30 -17.37
N GLY A 147 -6.85 -9.15 -17.73
CA GLY A 147 -6.07 -9.01 -18.97
C GLY A 147 -4.87 -8.06 -18.86
N GLN A 148 -4.69 -7.36 -17.75
CA GLN A 148 -3.50 -6.54 -17.48
C GLN A 148 -2.51 -7.31 -16.60
N PRO A 149 -1.19 -7.06 -16.71
CA PRO A 149 -0.18 -7.73 -15.87
C PRO A 149 -0.47 -7.65 -14.36
N LYS A 150 -1.03 -6.53 -13.88
CA LYS A 150 -1.38 -6.35 -12.45
C LYS A 150 -2.42 -7.35 -11.94
N SER A 151 -3.28 -7.92 -12.80
CA SER A 151 -4.23 -8.96 -12.38
C SER A 151 -3.53 -10.25 -11.92
N GLY A 152 -2.37 -10.59 -12.48
CA GLY A 152 -1.58 -11.73 -12.00
C GLY A 152 -1.08 -11.54 -10.56
N THR A 153 -0.70 -10.32 -10.21
CA THR A 153 -0.30 -9.98 -8.85
C THR A 153 -1.48 -10.02 -7.88
N ASP A 154 -2.65 -9.51 -8.29
CA ASP A 154 -3.86 -9.60 -7.46
C ASP A 154 -4.28 -11.06 -7.23
N TRP A 155 -4.20 -11.89 -8.26
CA TRP A 155 -4.49 -13.32 -8.14
C TRP A 155 -3.53 -14.01 -7.16
N ARG A 156 -2.22 -13.72 -7.23
CA ARG A 156 -1.24 -14.24 -6.26
C ARG A 156 -1.60 -13.82 -4.83
N ASP A 157 -1.86 -12.53 -4.63
CA ASP A 157 -2.20 -12.00 -3.31
C ASP A 157 -3.50 -12.66 -2.76
N LEU A 158 -4.53 -12.82 -3.60
CA LEU A 158 -5.75 -13.56 -3.26
C LEU A 158 -5.48 -15.01 -2.88
N ALA A 159 -4.65 -15.71 -3.65
CA ALA A 159 -4.32 -17.10 -3.37
C ALA A 159 -3.66 -17.24 -1.99
N LEU A 160 -2.68 -16.40 -1.67
CA LEU A 160 -2.00 -16.42 -0.37
C LEU A 160 -2.94 -16.05 0.78
N LEU A 161 -3.77 -15.02 0.62
CA LEU A 161 -4.75 -14.63 1.63
C LEU A 161 -5.78 -15.74 1.90
N LEU A 162 -6.30 -16.39 0.87
CA LEU A 162 -7.29 -17.47 1.03
C LEU A 162 -6.68 -18.78 1.55
N LEU A 163 -5.37 -18.99 1.37
CA LEU A 163 -4.64 -20.07 2.05
C LEU A 163 -4.44 -19.75 3.54
N ARG A 164 -4.19 -18.49 3.87
CA ARG A 164 -3.98 -18.04 5.25
C ARG A 164 -5.28 -18.01 6.07
N PHE A 165 -6.37 -17.59 5.44
CA PHE A 165 -7.71 -17.42 6.02
C PHE A 165 -8.74 -18.29 5.26
N PRO A 166 -8.64 -19.62 5.32
CA PRO A 166 -9.52 -20.52 4.58
C PRO A 166 -10.99 -20.36 4.96
N GLU A 167 -11.28 -19.94 6.19
CA GLU A 167 -12.62 -19.63 6.68
C GLU A 167 -13.28 -18.46 5.94
N LEU A 168 -12.51 -17.58 5.28
CA LEU A 168 -13.06 -16.49 4.47
C LEU A 168 -13.36 -16.91 3.03
N LYS A 169 -12.99 -18.12 2.63
CA LYS A 169 -13.26 -18.68 1.30
C LYS A 169 -14.67 -19.29 1.22
N GLN A 170 -15.68 -18.45 1.38
CA GLN A 170 -17.09 -18.86 1.36
C GLN A 170 -17.86 -18.15 0.26
N ARG A 171 -18.94 -18.77 -0.23
CA ARG A 171 -19.84 -18.17 -1.23
C ARG A 171 -20.66 -17.02 -0.63
N GLU A 172 -21.07 -17.18 0.62
CA GLU A 172 -21.76 -16.19 1.44
C GLU A 172 -20.92 -15.98 2.69
N GLY A 173 -20.76 -14.73 3.14
CA GLY A 173 -19.95 -14.39 4.30
C GLY A 173 -19.29 -13.01 4.21
N PRO A 174 -18.37 -12.70 5.13
CA PRO A 174 -17.85 -11.34 5.33
C PRO A 174 -17.21 -10.72 4.08
N VAL A 175 -16.52 -11.52 3.26
CA VAL A 175 -15.94 -11.05 2.00
C VAL A 175 -17.03 -10.69 1.00
N ALA A 176 -18.05 -11.54 0.84
CA ALA A 176 -19.12 -11.34 -0.12
C ALA A 176 -19.99 -10.11 0.21
N GLU A 177 -20.18 -9.81 1.49
CA GLU A 177 -20.88 -8.60 1.97
C GLU A 177 -20.19 -7.28 1.59
N ARG A 178 -18.92 -7.33 1.15
CA ARG A 178 -18.08 -6.17 0.84
C ARG A 178 -17.78 -6.00 -0.66
N LEU A 179 -18.31 -6.88 -1.52
CA LEU A 179 -18.13 -6.83 -2.98
C LEU A 179 -19.23 -6.00 -3.64
#